data_AF-A0A5S3QJK0-F1
#
_entry.id   AF-A0A5S3QJK0-F1
#
_cell.length_a   1.000
_cell.length_b   1.000
_cell.length_c   1.000
_cell.angle_alpha   90.00
_cell.angle_beta   90.00
_cell.angle_gamma   90.00
#
_symmetry.space_group_name_H-M   'P 1'
#
loop_
_entity.id
_entity.type
_entity.pdbx_description
1 polymer ?
#
loop_
_entity_poly.entity_id
_entity_poly.type
_entity_poly.pdbx_seq_one_letter_code
_entity_poly.pdbx_strand_id
1 'polypeptide(L)'
;MYMNWGGDLMTYKHKRRSFLIKTEKILMESDSDDTLNFAEWTWKKAHLRYKEKDKYKNGSVYYRGIYWVHLGYNIGREQDKHRPVVVVRTEKNSPLCAIIPLTTQRLNDNLWYHIDLDGFDNTALVEHFRVISKDRIDYQMRKRGKYGKAGFEDMKKIKGEIKRMYASGI
;
A
#
# COMPACT_ATOMS: atom_id res chain seq x y z
N MET A 1 42.99 -11.87 16.45
CA MET A 1 42.66 -10.55 15.86
C MET A 1 41.16 -10.35 16.03
N TYR A 2 40.75 -9.69 17.12
CA TYR A 2 39.34 -9.40 17.40
C TYR A 2 38.90 -8.21 16.54
N MET A 3 37.95 -8.41 15.63
CA MET A 3 37.32 -7.30 14.90
C MET A 3 36.59 -6.38 15.89
N ASN A 4 36.86 -5.09 15.77
CA ASN A 4 36.36 -4.05 16.67
C ASN A 4 34.93 -3.63 16.25
N TRP A 5 33.93 -4.44 16.58
CA TRP A 5 32.52 -4.21 16.22
C TRP A 5 31.84 -3.02 16.94
N GLY A 6 32.49 -2.45 17.97
CA GLY A 6 31.93 -1.39 18.81
C GLY A 6 31.93 0.00 18.17
N GLY A 7 32.94 0.32 17.35
CA GLY A 7 33.08 1.62 16.68
C GLY A 7 31.98 1.87 15.64
N ASP A 8 31.70 0.87 14.79
CA ASP A 8 30.74 0.96 13.70
C ASP A 8 29.28 1.09 14.18
N LEU A 9 28.91 0.37 15.25
CA LEU A 9 27.56 0.44 15.81
C LEU A 9 27.22 1.82 16.38
N MET A 10 28.21 2.51 16.97
CA MET A 10 28.06 3.88 17.43
C MET A 10 27.88 4.85 16.26
N THR A 11 28.64 4.71 15.17
CA THR A 11 28.50 5.56 13.97
C THR A 11 27.12 5.41 13.31
N TYR A 12 26.55 4.20 13.24
CA TYR A 12 25.21 4.01 12.68
C TYR A 12 24.09 4.63 13.52
N LYS A 13 24.19 4.58 14.86
CA LYS A 13 23.22 5.24 15.74
C LYS A 13 23.22 6.76 15.53
N HIS A 14 24.39 7.38 15.44
CA HIS A 14 24.54 8.81 15.19
C HIS A 14 23.97 9.21 13.82
N LYS A 15 24.28 8.45 12.76
CA LYS A 15 23.73 8.69 11.41
C LYS A 15 22.19 8.61 11.40
N ARG A 16 21.59 7.59 12.03
CA ARG A 16 20.13 7.48 12.14
C ARG A 16 19.51 8.69 12.83
N ARG A 17 20.07 9.10 13.98
CA ARG A 17 19.59 10.27 14.72
C ARG A 17 19.70 11.55 13.88
N SER A 18 20.80 11.73 13.15
CA SER A 18 20.98 12.88 12.27
C SER A 18 19.90 12.99 11.19
N PHE A 19 19.54 11.88 10.53
CA PHE A 19 18.46 11.90 9.54
C PHE A 19 17.10 12.20 10.17
N LEU A 20 16.80 11.63 11.34
CA LEU A 20 15.55 11.91 12.04
C LEU A 20 15.41 13.39 12.42
N ILE A 21 16.48 14.01 12.93
CA ILE A 21 16.51 15.45 13.25
C ILE A 21 16.28 16.30 11.99
N LYS A 22 16.92 15.94 10.86
CA LYS A 22 16.71 16.64 9.58
C LYS A 22 15.26 16.53 9.11
N THR A 23 14.66 15.35 9.23
CA THR A 23 13.26 15.12 8.88
C THR A 23 12.33 15.91 9.78
N GLU A 24 12.52 15.86 11.10
CA GLU A 24 11.74 16.62 12.08
C GLU A 24 11.78 18.11 11.77
N LYS A 25 12.96 18.67 11.49
CA LYS A 25 13.11 20.08 11.11
C LYS A 25 12.25 20.45 9.90
N ILE A 26 12.27 19.64 8.84
CA ILE A 26 11.45 19.88 7.63
C ILE A 26 9.95 19.84 7.96
N LEU A 27 9.52 18.89 8.80
CA LEU A 27 8.12 18.75 9.16
C LEU A 27 7.61 19.89 10.05
N MET A 28 8.46 20.41 10.94
CA MET A 28 8.12 21.54 11.83
C MET A 28 8.13 22.90 11.10
N GLU A 29 8.87 23.03 9.99
CA GLU A 29 8.92 24.26 9.19
C GLU A 29 7.67 24.44 8.30
N SER A 30 6.81 23.42 8.15
CA SER A 30 5.60 23.44 7.34
C SER A 30 4.34 23.29 8.20
N ASP A 31 3.47 24.29 8.15
CA ASP A 31 2.26 24.40 8.99
C ASP A 31 1.02 23.79 8.30
N SER A 32 1.11 22.55 7.84
CA SER A 32 -0.01 21.88 7.16
C SER A 32 -0.37 20.56 7.84
N ASP A 33 -1.66 20.22 7.85
CA ASP A 33 -2.15 18.92 8.34
C ASP A 33 -1.46 17.72 7.63
N ASP A 34 -0.87 17.94 6.45
CA ASP A 34 -0.10 16.95 5.71
C ASP A 34 1.20 16.53 6.44
N THR A 35 1.85 17.44 7.18
CA THR A 35 3.10 17.10 7.89
C THR A 35 2.86 16.16 9.06
N LEU A 36 1.76 16.34 9.80
CA LEU A 36 1.34 15.42 10.86
C LEU A 36 1.09 14.01 10.30
N ASN A 37 0.31 13.94 9.23
CA ASN A 37 -0.01 12.72 8.52
C ASN A 37 1.24 11.99 7.99
N PHE A 38 2.20 12.74 7.44
CA PHE A 38 3.48 12.20 7.01
C PHE A 38 4.32 11.66 8.18
N ALA A 39 4.32 12.37 9.32
CA ALA A 39 5.00 11.95 10.54
C ALA A 39 4.40 10.63 11.08
N GLU A 40 3.07 10.57 11.17
CA GLU A 40 2.33 9.37 11.57
C GLU A 40 2.64 8.19 10.66
N TRP A 41 2.67 8.40 9.35
CA TRP A 41 3.04 7.36 8.40
C TRP A 41 4.50 6.92 8.57
N THR A 42 5.42 7.84 8.82
CA THR A 42 6.83 7.50 9.08
C THR A 42 6.94 6.57 10.29
N TRP A 43 6.22 6.87 11.37
CA TRP A 43 6.12 5.99 12.53
C TRP A 43 5.47 4.65 12.19
N LYS A 44 4.29 4.64 11.54
CA LYS A 44 3.56 3.40 11.21
C LYS A 44 4.35 2.52 10.26
N LYS A 45 5.07 3.08 9.29
CA LYS A 45 5.96 2.34 8.38
C LYS A 45 7.08 1.63 9.15
N ALA A 46 7.70 2.30 10.13
CA ALA A 46 8.69 1.67 11.00
C ALA A 46 8.05 0.58 11.87
N HIS A 47 6.84 0.84 12.40
CA HIS A 47 6.10 -0.13 13.21
C HIS A 47 5.75 -1.39 12.42
N LEU A 48 5.17 -1.25 11.23
CA LEU A 48 4.88 -2.36 10.32
C LEU A 48 6.14 -3.15 9.96
N ARG A 49 7.23 -2.45 9.63
CA ARG A 49 8.48 -3.09 9.19
C ARG A 49 9.21 -3.85 10.30
N TYR A 50 9.20 -3.34 11.53
CA TYR A 50 10.09 -3.81 12.59
C TYR A 50 9.37 -4.40 13.81
N LYS A 51 8.07 -4.13 13.99
CA LYS A 51 7.27 -4.60 15.14
C LYS A 51 6.15 -5.56 14.72
N GLU A 52 5.46 -5.28 13.61
CA GLU A 52 4.39 -6.14 13.05
C GLU A 52 4.84 -6.93 11.81
N LYS A 53 6.15 -7.22 11.69
CA LYS A 53 6.68 -7.96 10.55
C LYS A 53 6.01 -9.34 10.42
N ASP A 54 5.92 -9.85 9.19
CA ASP A 54 5.45 -11.20 8.91
C ASP A 54 3.99 -11.48 9.34
N LYS A 55 3.16 -10.43 9.50
CA LYS A 55 1.74 -10.52 9.93
C LYS A 55 0.95 -11.52 9.10
N TYR A 56 1.26 -11.61 7.81
CA TYR A 56 0.60 -12.50 6.85
C TYR A 56 1.46 -13.69 6.41
N LYS A 57 2.54 -14.02 7.14
CA LYS A 57 3.40 -15.17 6.79
C LYS A 57 2.66 -16.50 6.74
N ASN A 58 1.68 -16.68 7.64
CA ASN A 58 0.80 -17.85 7.69
C ASN A 58 -0.64 -17.54 7.20
N GLY A 59 -0.91 -16.28 6.86
CA GLY A 59 -2.22 -15.81 6.45
C GLY A 59 -2.43 -15.94 4.94
N SER A 60 -3.66 -16.24 4.51
CA SER A 60 -3.99 -16.29 3.09
C SER A 60 -4.51 -14.94 2.60
N VAL A 61 -3.81 -14.37 1.61
CA VAL A 61 -4.30 -13.25 0.81
C VAL A 61 -4.81 -13.82 -0.50
N TYR A 62 -6.06 -13.52 -0.85
CA TYR A 62 -6.74 -14.14 -1.97
C TYR A 62 -6.86 -13.21 -3.17
N TYR A 63 -6.65 -13.77 -4.36
CA TYR A 63 -7.02 -13.12 -5.62
C TYR A 63 -8.47 -12.62 -5.57
N ARG A 64 -8.70 -11.40 -6.07
CA ARG A 64 -9.98 -10.65 -6.05
C ARG A 64 -10.43 -10.18 -4.67
N GLY A 65 -9.76 -10.59 -3.59
CA GLY A 65 -10.10 -10.13 -2.26
C GLY A 65 -9.89 -8.62 -2.15
N ILE A 66 -10.82 -7.96 -1.47
CA ILE A 66 -10.73 -6.53 -1.17
C ILE A 66 -10.24 -6.36 0.27
N TYR A 67 -9.14 -5.63 0.44
CA TYR A 67 -8.47 -5.47 1.71
C TYR A 67 -8.24 -3.99 2.01
N TRP A 68 -8.35 -3.61 3.28
CA TRP A 68 -7.84 -2.33 3.76
C TRP A 68 -6.33 -2.42 3.93
N VAL A 69 -5.62 -1.44 3.36
CA VAL A 69 -4.15 -1.45 3.28
C VAL A 69 -3.59 -0.08 3.60
N HIS A 70 -2.48 -0.06 4.34
CA HIS A 70 -1.66 1.13 4.53
C HIS A 70 -0.78 1.38 3.28
N LEU A 71 -1.29 2.18 2.33
CA LEU A 71 -0.49 2.67 1.20
C LEU A 71 0.48 3.77 1.65
N GLY A 72 0.11 4.50 2.71
CA GLY A 72 0.94 5.51 3.36
C GLY A 72 0.78 6.90 2.77
N TYR A 73 1.49 7.89 3.31
CA TYR A 73 1.61 9.21 2.71
C TYR A 73 2.81 9.22 1.75
N ASN A 74 2.53 9.39 0.45
CA ASN A 74 3.47 9.21 -0.65
C ASN A 74 3.83 10.56 -1.29
N ILE A 75 4.69 10.53 -2.32
CA ILE A 75 5.18 11.74 -2.98
C ILE A 75 4.21 12.15 -4.10
N GLY A 76 3.85 13.43 -4.13
CA GLY A 76 3.07 14.01 -5.23
C GLY A 76 1.66 13.42 -5.32
N ARG A 77 1.32 12.85 -6.48
CA ARG A 77 -0.03 12.36 -6.79
C ARG A 77 -0.19 10.84 -6.69
N GLU A 78 0.78 10.14 -6.11
CA GLU A 78 0.61 8.71 -5.84
C GLU A 78 -0.60 8.46 -4.95
N GLN A 79 -1.43 7.47 -5.29
CA GLN A 79 -2.53 7.10 -4.42
C GLN A 79 -2.03 6.63 -3.05
N ASP A 80 -2.54 7.26 -2.01
CA ASP A 80 -2.00 7.27 -0.65
C ASP A 80 -3.06 6.86 0.41
N LYS A 81 -2.73 7.03 1.69
CA LYS A 81 -3.57 6.79 2.88
C LYS A 81 -3.87 5.32 3.19
N HIS A 82 -4.73 5.12 4.19
CA HIS A 82 -5.30 3.83 4.53
C HIS A 82 -6.59 3.63 3.72
N ARG A 83 -6.58 2.69 2.77
CA ARG A 83 -7.68 2.60 1.80
C ARG A 83 -7.93 1.17 1.32
N PRO A 84 -9.13 0.89 0.76
CA PRO A 84 -9.40 -0.42 0.20
C PRO A 84 -8.60 -0.63 -1.09
N VAL A 85 -8.17 -1.86 -1.32
CA VAL A 85 -7.49 -2.28 -2.54
C VAL A 85 -8.05 -3.62 -2.99
N VAL A 86 -8.05 -3.90 -4.28
CA VAL A 86 -8.33 -5.24 -4.81
C VAL A 86 -7.02 -5.95 -5.16
N VAL A 87 -6.90 -7.21 -4.74
CA VAL A 87 -5.73 -8.04 -5.04
C VAL A 87 -5.87 -8.62 -6.44
N VAL A 88 -4.97 -8.22 -7.34
CA VAL A 88 -4.96 -8.71 -8.74
C VAL A 88 -4.02 -9.88 -8.94
N ARG A 89 -2.99 -10.01 -8.11
CA ARG A 89 -2.09 -11.17 -8.10
C ARG A 89 -1.50 -11.42 -6.70
N THR A 90 -1.41 -12.67 -6.31
CA THR A 90 -0.82 -13.09 -5.03
C THR A 90 -0.47 -14.57 -5.13
N GLU A 91 0.63 -14.97 -4.49
CA GLU A 91 1.03 -16.36 -4.37
C GLU A 91 1.03 -16.77 -2.90
N LYS A 92 0.73 -18.03 -2.60
CA LYS A 92 0.61 -18.53 -1.22
C LYS A 92 1.87 -18.24 -0.38
N ASN A 93 3.05 -18.55 -0.94
CA ASN A 93 4.32 -18.45 -0.22
C ASN A 93 5.06 -17.12 -0.47
N SER A 94 4.50 -16.22 -1.29
CA SER A 94 5.11 -14.92 -1.52
C SER A 94 4.72 -13.95 -0.39
N PRO A 95 5.66 -13.18 0.19
CA PRO A 95 5.31 -12.10 1.11
C PRO A 95 4.72 -10.88 0.38
N LEU A 96 4.66 -10.91 -0.95
CA LEU A 96 4.19 -9.81 -1.79
C LEU A 96 2.83 -10.13 -2.43
N CYS A 97 2.09 -9.08 -2.75
CA CYS A 97 0.94 -9.15 -3.64
C CYS A 97 0.88 -7.91 -4.53
N ALA A 98 0.30 -8.06 -5.72
CA ALA A 98 0.00 -6.96 -6.63
C ALA A 98 -1.45 -6.51 -6.41
N ILE A 99 -1.64 -5.21 -6.30
CA ILE A 99 -2.93 -4.60 -5.95
C ILE A 99 -3.28 -3.47 -6.90
N ILE A 100 -4.58 -3.17 -6.95
CA ILE A 100 -5.13 -1.92 -7.49
C ILE A 100 -5.82 -1.17 -6.34
N PRO A 101 -5.44 0.08 -6.05
CA PRO A 101 -6.15 0.90 -5.08
C PRO A 101 -7.60 1.20 -5.51
N LEU A 102 -8.51 1.22 -4.53
CA LEU A 102 -9.93 1.54 -4.74
C LEU A 102 -10.30 2.86 -4.06
N THR A 103 -10.97 3.77 -4.78
CA THR A 103 -11.57 4.98 -4.19
C THR A 103 -12.55 4.64 -3.08
N THR A 104 -12.77 5.55 -2.14
CA THR A 104 -13.73 5.35 -1.04
C THR A 104 -15.19 5.48 -1.50
N GLN A 105 -15.41 6.15 -2.62
CA GLN A 105 -16.71 6.37 -3.27
C GLN A 105 -16.54 6.17 -4.78
N ARG A 106 -17.61 5.75 -5.46
CA ARG A 106 -17.61 5.60 -6.91
C ARG A 106 -17.42 6.95 -7.61
N LEU A 107 -16.54 6.99 -8.60
CA LEU A 107 -16.28 8.18 -9.42
C LEU A 107 -17.32 8.35 -10.54
N ASN A 108 -17.76 7.26 -11.19
CA ASN A 108 -18.62 7.29 -12.38
C ASN A 108 -18.09 8.24 -13.48
N ASP A 109 -16.77 8.27 -13.68
CA ASP A 109 -16.17 9.04 -14.76
C ASP A 109 -16.02 8.20 -16.04
N ASN A 110 -15.56 8.85 -17.11
CA ASN A 110 -15.39 8.23 -18.42
C ASN A 110 -13.94 7.82 -18.69
N LEU A 111 -13.10 7.71 -17.64
CA LEU A 111 -11.70 7.33 -17.80
C LEU A 111 -11.61 5.82 -17.95
N TRP A 112 -11.07 5.37 -19.09
CA TRP A 112 -11.04 3.94 -19.42
C TRP A 112 -10.22 3.08 -18.44
N TYR A 113 -9.28 3.70 -17.70
CA TYR A 113 -8.46 3.04 -16.68
C TYR A 113 -9.08 3.11 -15.27
N HIS A 114 -10.28 3.69 -15.13
CA HIS A 114 -11.07 3.67 -13.91
C HIS A 114 -12.20 2.65 -14.05
N ILE A 115 -12.21 1.64 -13.18
CA ILE A 115 -13.20 0.56 -13.22
C ILE A 115 -14.08 0.60 -11.98
N ASP A 116 -15.31 1.06 -12.13
CA ASP A 116 -16.32 0.98 -11.08
C ASP A 116 -16.64 -0.48 -10.75
N LEU A 117 -16.58 -0.83 -9.47
CA LEU A 117 -16.80 -2.20 -9.02
C LEU A 117 -18.29 -2.50 -8.83
N ASP A 118 -18.74 -3.62 -9.39
CA ASP A 118 -20.11 -4.07 -9.15
C ASP A 118 -20.30 -4.54 -7.71
N GLY A 119 -21.36 -4.01 -7.08
CA GLY A 119 -21.67 -4.29 -5.68
C GLY A 119 -20.73 -3.60 -4.68
N PHE A 120 -19.87 -2.67 -5.09
CA PHE A 120 -19.13 -1.83 -4.16
C PHE A 120 -19.25 -0.36 -4.60
N ASP A 121 -19.28 0.54 -3.62
CA ASP A 121 -19.28 1.99 -3.89
C ASP A 121 -17.84 2.48 -4.02
N ASN A 122 -17.09 1.87 -4.96
CA ASN A 122 -15.67 2.09 -5.13
C ASN A 122 -15.30 1.98 -6.61
N THR A 123 -14.28 2.72 -7.02
CA THR A 123 -13.66 2.70 -8.35
C THR A 123 -12.23 2.22 -8.23
N ALA A 124 -11.86 1.24 -9.06
CA ALA A 124 -10.49 0.74 -9.14
C ALA A 124 -9.65 1.65 -10.04
N LEU A 125 -8.53 2.15 -9.52
CA LEU A 125 -7.63 3.09 -10.20
C LEU A 125 -6.45 2.32 -10.81
N VAL A 126 -6.59 1.88 -12.06
CA VAL A 126 -5.64 0.95 -12.69
C VAL A 126 -4.24 1.56 -12.86
N GLU A 127 -4.16 2.87 -13.08
CA GLU A 127 -2.94 3.65 -13.21
C GLU A 127 -2.11 3.70 -11.92
N HIS A 128 -2.70 3.34 -10.78
CA HIS A 128 -2.03 3.21 -9.49
C HIS A 128 -1.67 1.76 -9.14
N PHE A 129 -1.59 0.88 -10.14
CA PHE A 129 -1.11 -0.49 -9.99
C PHE A 129 0.26 -0.56 -9.31
N ARG A 130 0.37 -1.38 -8.25
CA ARG A 130 1.65 -1.59 -7.57
C ARG A 130 1.73 -2.92 -6.84
N VAL A 131 2.97 -3.35 -6.60
CA VAL A 131 3.30 -4.49 -5.72
C VAL A 131 3.56 -3.97 -4.30
N ILE A 132 3.00 -4.64 -3.31
CA ILE A 132 3.15 -4.30 -1.89
C ILE A 132 3.55 -5.52 -1.06
N SER A 133 4.18 -5.28 0.09
CA SER A 133 4.28 -6.31 1.15
C SER A 133 2.90 -6.58 1.74
N LYS A 134 2.60 -7.85 1.99
CA LYS A 134 1.38 -8.29 2.68
C LYS A 134 1.31 -7.77 4.12
N ASP A 135 2.44 -7.38 4.73
CA ASP A 135 2.46 -6.74 6.06
C ASP A 135 1.74 -5.38 6.08
N ARG A 136 1.50 -4.76 4.91
CA ARG A 136 0.72 -3.52 4.80
C ARG A 136 -0.78 -3.73 4.91
N ILE A 137 -1.25 -4.98 4.83
CA ILE A 137 -2.66 -5.33 4.93
C ILE A 137 -3.11 -5.20 6.37
N ASP A 138 -4.15 -4.41 6.59
CA ASP A 138 -4.77 -4.28 7.90
C ASP A 138 -5.77 -5.43 8.12
N TYR A 139 -6.86 -5.42 7.36
CA TYR A 139 -7.90 -6.46 7.39
C TYR A 139 -8.62 -6.62 6.04
N GLN A 140 -9.27 -7.76 5.85
CA GLN A 140 -10.12 -7.97 4.69
C GLN A 140 -11.46 -7.27 4.87
N MET A 141 -11.87 -6.49 3.87
CA MET A 141 -13.16 -5.81 3.89
C MET A 141 -14.30 -6.83 3.97
N ARG A 142 -15.38 -6.49 4.67
CA ARG A 142 -16.58 -7.32 4.77
C ARG A 142 -17.78 -6.57 4.19
N LYS A 143 -18.62 -7.28 3.44
CA LYS A 143 -19.91 -6.79 2.94
C LYS A 143 -20.99 -7.79 3.33
N ARG A 144 -21.98 -7.34 4.11
CA ARG A 144 -23.10 -8.19 4.60
C ARG A 144 -22.60 -9.49 5.26
N GLY A 145 -21.60 -9.37 6.14
CA GLY A 145 -20.99 -10.50 6.85
C GLY A 145 -20.05 -11.40 6.02
N LYS A 146 -19.99 -11.22 4.69
CA LYS A 146 -19.12 -12.00 3.80
C LYS A 146 -17.83 -11.23 3.48
N TYR A 147 -16.76 -11.96 3.21
CA TYR A 147 -15.50 -11.37 2.74
C TYR A 147 -15.69 -10.67 1.39
N GLY A 148 -15.26 -9.41 1.31
CA GLY A 148 -15.32 -8.58 0.12
C GLY A 148 -14.45 -9.16 -0.98
N LYS A 149 -15.07 -9.36 -2.15
CA LYS A 149 -14.41 -9.86 -3.36
C LYS A 149 -14.99 -9.14 -4.56
N ALA A 150 -14.12 -8.62 -5.44
CA ALA A 150 -14.55 -8.02 -6.70
C ALA A 150 -15.17 -9.07 -7.64
N GLY A 151 -16.10 -8.65 -8.50
CA GLY A 151 -16.77 -9.51 -9.48
C GLY A 151 -15.79 -10.13 -10.47
N PHE A 152 -16.17 -11.21 -11.15
CA PHE A 152 -15.32 -11.78 -12.20
C PHE A 152 -15.21 -10.82 -13.40
N GLU A 153 -16.30 -10.15 -13.77
CA GLU A 153 -16.32 -9.17 -14.86
C GLU A 153 -15.48 -7.93 -14.54
N ASP A 154 -15.60 -7.36 -13.33
CA ASP A 154 -14.73 -6.27 -12.88
C ASP A 154 -13.25 -6.64 -13.02
N MET A 155 -12.90 -7.85 -12.60
CA MET A 155 -11.53 -8.34 -12.64
C MET A 155 -11.03 -8.60 -14.05
N LYS A 156 -11.93 -8.97 -14.98
CA LYS A 156 -11.61 -9.09 -16.40
C LYS A 156 -11.31 -7.72 -17.00
N LYS A 157 -12.12 -6.70 -16.70
CA LYS A 157 -11.87 -5.30 -17.10
C LYS A 157 -10.55 -4.78 -16.54
N ILE A 158 -10.35 -4.90 -15.22
CA ILE A 158 -9.10 -4.48 -14.55
C ILE A 158 -7.87 -5.15 -15.18
N LYS A 159 -7.91 -6.46 -15.42
CA LYS A 159 -6.79 -7.16 -16.08
C LYS A 159 -6.56 -6.70 -17.52
N GLY A 160 -7.63 -6.42 -18.26
CA GLY A 160 -7.57 -5.84 -19.59
C GLY A 160 -6.82 -4.52 -19.59
N GLU A 161 -7.17 -3.61 -18.68
CA GLU A 161 -6.53 -2.30 -18.60
C GLU A 161 -5.12 -2.36 -18.02
N ILE A 162 -4.82 -3.26 -17.07
CA ILE A 162 -3.43 -3.51 -16.65
C ILE A 162 -2.58 -3.95 -17.85
N LYS A 163 -3.10 -4.88 -18.67
CA LYS A 163 -2.40 -5.33 -19.87
C LYS A 163 -2.20 -4.16 -20.84
N ARG A 164 -3.23 -3.34 -21.03
CA ARG A 164 -3.18 -2.17 -21.91
C ARG A 164 -2.13 -1.14 -21.47
N MET A 165 -2.06 -0.84 -20.17
CA MET A 165 -1.16 0.18 -19.63
C MET A 165 0.28 -0.30 -19.46
N TYR A 166 0.48 -1.51 -18.97
CA TYR A 166 1.79 -1.96 -18.46
C TYR A 166 2.41 -3.13 -19.22
N ALA A 167 1.69 -3.73 -20.17
CA ALA A 167 2.17 -4.87 -20.96
C ALA A 167 1.96 -4.69 -22.48
N SER A 168 1.45 -3.55 -22.93
CA SER A 168 1.29 -3.28 -24.36
C SER A 168 2.52 -2.52 -24.85
N GLY A 169 3.35 -3.17 -25.66
CA GLY A 169 4.63 -2.64 -26.11
C GLY A 169 5.87 -3.40 -25.63
N ILE A 170 5.67 -4.53 -24.92
CA ILE A 170 6.66 -5.57 -24.66
C ILE A 170 6.19 -6.82 -25.42
#